data_AF-A0A0S9PMR9-F1
#
_entry.id   AF-A0A0S9PMR9-F1
#
_cell.length_a   1.000
_cell.length_b   1.000
_cell.length_c   1.000
_cell.angle_alpha   90.00
_cell.angle_beta   90.00
_cell.angle_gamma   90.00
#
_symmetry.space_group_name_H-M   'P 1'
#
loop_
_entity.id
_entity.type
_entity.pdbx_description
1 polymer ?
#
loop_
_entity_poly.entity_id
_entity_poly.type
_entity_poly.pdbx_seq_one_letter_code
_entity_poly.pdbx_strand_id
1 'polypeptide(L)'
;MVFWGDVFEDFCKRWGIVVVDMPNVSYADRIERGGWTLFGEGAGQIGKYYHTKGDISASLAADFFRSLIPRVKSKPIFQAICNQVFFSQNIDTVAQLRIEEDWFNYCKQHLATVVEEKEDFYLEAHQIVQKIKNTLPDAGSTIFVVCDERYIFAPKWEIASKTYDETGVKIIWKSDLISHEDYDALSPLEASLIDFEVSALAPRFVGNSRSTFANLLCFERFARSFRPAGDCYIYNNAEPTLGRRTDLGTAFVPKDVCAAQ
;
A
#
# COMPACT_ATOMS: atom_id res chain seq x y z
N MET A 1 -9.32 -6.74 -18.87
CA MET A 1 -8.64 -7.72 -17.98
C MET A 1 -7.52 -6.99 -17.25
N VAL A 2 -7.45 -7.10 -15.93
CA VAL A 2 -6.56 -6.28 -15.07
C VAL A 2 -5.13 -6.82 -15.02
N PHE A 3 -5.00 -8.15 -15.01
CA PHE A 3 -3.74 -8.88 -14.95
C PHE A 3 -3.44 -9.61 -16.27
N TRP A 4 -2.22 -10.13 -16.43
CA TRP A 4 -1.87 -11.07 -17.49
C TRP A 4 -2.51 -12.43 -17.22
N GLY A 5 -3.42 -12.85 -18.12
CA GLY A 5 -4.29 -14.00 -17.89
C GLY A 5 -3.55 -15.34 -17.98
N ASP A 6 -2.62 -15.45 -18.92
CA ASP A 6 -1.73 -16.59 -19.12
C ASP A 6 -0.93 -16.94 -17.86
N VAL A 7 -0.36 -15.92 -17.21
CA VAL A 7 0.41 -16.11 -15.97
C VAL A 7 -0.47 -16.61 -14.82
N PHE A 8 -1.70 -16.08 -14.74
CA PHE A 8 -2.67 -16.50 -13.73
C PHE A 8 -3.21 -17.91 -14.00
N GLU A 9 -3.48 -18.26 -15.26
CA GLU A 9 -3.88 -19.60 -15.66
C GLU A 9 -2.83 -20.65 -15.32
N ASP A 10 -1.55 -20.33 -15.50
CA ASP A 10 -0.45 -21.21 -15.11
C ASP A 10 -0.37 -21.41 -13.59
N PHE A 11 -0.68 -20.38 -12.79
CA PHE A 11 -0.88 -20.54 -11.35
C PHE A 11 -2.02 -21.49 -11.04
N CYS A 12 -3.17 -21.32 -11.69
CA CYS A 12 -4.32 -22.19 -11.48
C CYS A 12 -3.97 -23.66 -11.76
N LYS A 13 -3.24 -23.94 -12.85
CA LYS A 13 -2.77 -25.29 -13.17
C LYS A 13 -1.86 -25.88 -12.09
N ARG A 14 -0.90 -25.11 -11.57
CA ARG A 14 0.05 -25.58 -10.53
C ARG A 14 -0.65 -26.05 -9.26
N TRP A 15 -1.75 -25.39 -8.89
CA TRP A 15 -2.48 -25.66 -7.65
C TRP A 15 -3.77 -26.46 -7.85
N GLY A 16 -4.05 -26.93 -9.07
CA GLY A 16 -5.30 -27.63 -9.38
C GLY A 16 -6.55 -26.78 -9.18
N ILE A 17 -6.43 -25.45 -9.31
CA ILE A 17 -7.54 -24.50 -9.16
C ILE A 17 -8.27 -24.38 -10.50
N VAL A 18 -9.59 -24.44 -10.46
CA VAL A 18 -10.44 -24.24 -11.64
C VAL A 18 -11.06 -22.84 -11.56
N VAL A 19 -10.88 -22.05 -12.62
CA VAL A 19 -11.58 -20.77 -12.78
C VAL A 19 -13.00 -21.08 -13.23
N VAL A 20 -13.97 -20.67 -12.41
CA VAL A 20 -15.40 -20.79 -12.74
C VAL A 20 -15.93 -19.46 -13.24
N ASP A 21 -16.96 -19.51 -14.07
CA ASP A 21 -17.64 -18.30 -14.53
C ASP A 21 -18.12 -17.48 -13.32
N MET A 22 -18.02 -16.16 -13.48
CA MET A 22 -18.50 -15.24 -12.47
C MET A 22 -20.00 -15.52 -12.24
N PRO A 23 -20.41 -15.84 -11.00
CA PRO A 23 -21.83 -16.00 -10.73
C PRO A 23 -22.54 -14.71 -11.11
N ASN A 24 -23.77 -14.81 -11.62
CA ASN A 24 -24.54 -13.67 -12.09
C ASN A 24 -25.03 -12.84 -10.88
N VAL A 25 -24.12 -12.13 -10.23
CA VAL A 25 -24.35 -11.27 -9.07
C VAL A 25 -24.31 -9.82 -9.52
N SER A 26 -25.29 -9.02 -9.10
CA SER A 26 -25.33 -7.59 -9.42
C SER A 26 -24.09 -6.89 -8.85
N TYR A 27 -23.64 -5.79 -9.47
CA TYR A 27 -22.52 -5.00 -8.95
C TYR A 27 -22.82 -4.41 -7.56
N ALA A 28 -24.10 -4.07 -7.30
CA ALA A 28 -24.59 -3.63 -5.99
C ALA A 28 -24.38 -4.69 -4.91
N ASP A 29 -24.66 -5.97 -5.21
CA ASP A 29 -24.41 -7.09 -4.28
C ASP A 29 -22.94 -7.22 -3.85
N ARG A 30 -21.96 -6.83 -4.68
CA ARG A 30 -20.53 -6.98 -4.32
C ARG A 30 -20.07 -6.00 -3.24
N ILE A 31 -20.58 -4.77 -3.31
CA ILE A 31 -20.29 -3.73 -2.32
C ILE A 31 -21.10 -4.02 -1.05
N GLU A 32 -22.38 -4.37 -1.20
CA GLU A 32 -23.29 -4.67 -0.07
C GLU A 32 -22.90 -5.96 0.69
N ARG A 33 -22.27 -6.94 0.05
CA ARG A 33 -21.77 -8.16 0.71
C ARG A 33 -20.39 -8.00 1.35
N GLY A 34 -19.89 -6.79 1.46
CA GLY A 34 -18.62 -6.53 2.14
C GLY A 34 -17.44 -7.10 1.37
N GLY A 35 -17.27 -6.73 0.10
CA GLY A 35 -16.03 -7.02 -0.64
C GLY A 35 -14.77 -6.63 0.15
N TRP A 36 -14.83 -5.54 0.92
CA TRP A 36 -13.81 -5.15 1.90
C TRP A 36 -13.55 -6.20 2.99
N THR A 37 -14.58 -6.87 3.48
CA THR A 37 -14.47 -7.99 4.44
C THR A 37 -13.71 -9.16 3.82
N LEU A 38 -13.98 -9.51 2.55
CA LEU A 38 -13.22 -10.56 1.85
C LEU A 38 -11.75 -10.17 1.64
N PHE A 39 -11.46 -8.90 1.33
CA PHE A 39 -10.09 -8.39 1.26
C PHE A 39 -9.39 -8.45 2.64
N GLY A 40 -10.08 -8.04 3.70
CA GLY A 40 -9.58 -8.09 5.07
C GLY A 40 -9.35 -9.52 5.58
N GLU A 41 -10.29 -10.42 5.29
CA GLU A 41 -10.17 -11.86 5.60
C GLU A 41 -9.02 -12.48 4.83
N GLY A 42 -8.87 -12.19 3.54
CA GLY A 42 -7.75 -12.64 2.73
C GLY A 42 -6.40 -12.21 3.31
N ALA A 43 -6.27 -10.93 3.68
CA ALA A 43 -5.08 -10.42 4.36
C ALA A 43 -4.84 -11.12 5.72
N GLY A 44 -5.90 -11.37 6.49
CA GLY A 44 -5.82 -12.09 7.76
C GLY A 44 -5.43 -13.57 7.62
N GLN A 45 -5.77 -14.23 6.51
CA GLN A 45 -5.35 -15.61 6.25
C GLN A 45 -3.84 -15.69 5.95
N ILE A 46 -3.28 -14.68 5.27
CA ILE A 46 -1.82 -14.55 5.09
C ILE A 46 -1.11 -14.48 6.46
N GLY A 47 -1.70 -13.70 7.39
CA GLY A 47 -1.45 -13.70 8.84
C GLY A 47 -1.13 -15.06 9.45
N LYS A 48 -2.01 -16.03 9.20
CA LYS A 48 -1.99 -17.34 9.88
C LYS A 48 -0.87 -18.26 9.38
N TYR A 49 -0.48 -18.15 8.11
CA TYR A 49 0.59 -18.97 7.53
C TYR A 49 1.99 -18.51 7.96
N TYR A 50 2.13 -17.27 8.39
CA TYR A 50 3.41 -16.76 8.91
C TYR A 50 3.77 -17.35 10.29
N HIS A 51 2.77 -17.67 11.11
CA HIS A 51 2.99 -18.27 12.43
C HIS A 51 3.17 -19.80 12.40
N THR A 52 2.80 -20.46 11.30
CA THR A 52 3.13 -21.86 11.09
C THR A 52 4.54 -21.90 10.51
N LYS A 53 5.50 -22.53 11.20
CA LYS A 53 6.94 -22.59 10.84
C LYS A 53 7.26 -23.27 9.49
N GLY A 54 6.29 -23.40 8.59
CA GLY A 54 6.48 -23.86 7.23
C GLY A 54 7.12 -22.77 6.36
N ASP A 55 7.72 -23.19 5.26
CA ASP A 55 8.31 -22.28 4.30
C ASP A 55 7.21 -21.48 3.57
N ILE A 56 6.99 -20.23 4.00
CA ILE A 56 6.00 -19.33 3.41
C ILE A 56 6.24 -19.07 1.91
N SER A 57 7.48 -19.27 1.43
CA SER A 57 7.79 -19.15 0.00
C SER A 57 7.15 -20.23 -0.86
N ALA A 58 6.87 -21.40 -0.28
CA ALA A 58 6.18 -22.51 -0.97
C ALA A 58 4.65 -22.44 -0.80
N SER A 59 4.11 -21.37 -0.20
CA SER A 59 2.67 -21.26 0.06
C SER A 59 1.87 -20.91 -1.18
N LEU A 60 0.61 -21.38 -1.22
CA LEU A 60 -0.36 -20.99 -2.25
C LEU A 60 -0.52 -19.47 -2.31
N ALA A 61 -0.53 -18.80 -1.16
CA ALA A 61 -0.64 -17.34 -1.09
C ALA A 61 0.53 -16.64 -1.79
N ALA A 62 1.78 -17.01 -1.48
CA ALA A 62 2.93 -16.40 -2.12
C ALA A 62 2.95 -16.63 -3.64
N ASP A 63 2.61 -17.84 -4.11
CA ASP A 63 2.54 -18.13 -5.55
C ASP A 63 1.37 -17.42 -6.25
N PHE A 64 0.23 -17.26 -5.57
CA PHE A 64 -0.92 -16.48 -6.06
C PHE A 64 -0.51 -15.03 -6.31
N PHE A 65 0.04 -14.34 -5.29
CA PHE A 65 0.47 -12.94 -5.39
C PHE A 65 1.51 -12.73 -6.50
N ARG A 66 2.53 -13.58 -6.54
CA ARG A 66 3.55 -13.56 -7.61
C ARG A 66 2.97 -13.72 -9.02
N SER A 67 1.81 -14.35 -9.15
CA SER A 67 1.15 -14.61 -10.42
C SER A 67 0.15 -13.50 -10.83
N LEU A 68 -0.13 -12.54 -9.94
CA LEU A 68 -0.96 -11.37 -10.23
C LEU A 68 -0.12 -10.27 -10.91
N ILE A 69 0.30 -10.46 -12.16
CA ILE A 69 1.09 -9.45 -12.87
C ILE A 69 0.17 -8.38 -13.47
N PRO A 70 0.17 -7.12 -12.98
CA PRO A 70 -0.76 -6.10 -13.48
C PRO A 70 -0.36 -5.60 -14.86
N ARG A 71 -1.34 -5.46 -15.76
CA ARG A 71 -1.11 -4.89 -17.10
C ARG A 71 -0.77 -3.41 -17.08
N VAL A 72 -1.06 -2.71 -15.98
CA VAL A 72 -0.71 -1.29 -15.86
C VAL A 72 0.81 -1.06 -15.99
N LYS A 73 1.63 -2.06 -15.61
CA LYS A 73 3.09 -2.01 -15.71
C LYS A 73 3.62 -1.88 -17.14
N SER A 74 2.85 -2.33 -18.12
CA SER A 74 3.22 -2.21 -19.54
C SER A 74 2.70 -0.93 -20.19
N LYS A 75 1.99 -0.07 -19.45
CA LYS A 75 1.48 1.19 -20.00
C LYS A 75 2.56 2.27 -19.99
N PRO A 76 2.62 3.12 -21.03
CA PRO A 76 3.55 4.26 -21.08
C PRO A 76 3.43 5.18 -19.86
N ILE A 77 2.20 5.43 -19.38
CA ILE A 77 1.97 6.28 -18.20
C ILE A 77 2.67 5.76 -16.94
N PHE A 78 2.65 4.46 -16.70
CA PHE A 78 3.31 3.85 -15.55
C PHE A 78 4.84 3.99 -15.66
N GLN A 79 5.38 3.75 -16.85
CA GLN A 79 6.81 3.89 -17.12
C GLN A 79 7.26 5.35 -16.96
N ALA A 80 6.46 6.31 -17.43
CA ALA A 80 6.73 7.74 -17.26
C ALA A 80 6.75 8.14 -15.77
N ILE A 81 5.78 7.69 -14.98
CA ILE A 81 5.75 7.92 -13.54
C ILE A 81 6.98 7.32 -12.86
N CYS A 82 7.32 6.05 -13.15
CA CYS A 82 8.51 5.42 -12.59
C CYS A 82 9.80 6.16 -12.96
N ASN A 83 9.90 6.63 -14.21
CA ASN A 83 11.04 7.43 -14.65
C ASN A 83 11.16 8.73 -13.86
N GLN A 84 10.05 9.44 -13.66
CA GLN A 84 10.05 10.67 -12.87
C GLN A 84 10.41 10.42 -11.41
N VAL A 85 9.80 9.43 -10.76
CA VAL A 85 10.02 9.12 -9.35
C VAL A 85 11.46 8.67 -9.11
N PHE A 86 11.90 7.60 -9.78
CA PHE A 86 13.14 6.92 -9.42
C PHE A 86 14.39 7.48 -10.11
N PHE A 87 14.26 8.09 -11.29
CA PHE A 87 15.42 8.55 -12.07
C PHE A 87 15.53 10.07 -12.12
N SER A 88 14.48 10.79 -12.53
CA SER A 88 14.53 12.26 -12.62
C SER A 88 14.64 12.91 -11.25
N GLN A 89 13.87 12.42 -10.28
CA GLN A 89 13.81 13.00 -8.93
C GLN A 89 14.62 12.23 -7.90
N ASN A 90 15.14 11.05 -8.26
CA ASN A 90 15.93 10.19 -7.38
C ASN A 90 15.25 9.95 -6.01
N ILE A 91 13.94 9.70 -6.03
CA ILE A 91 13.14 9.42 -4.84
C ILE A 91 13.30 7.94 -4.49
N ASP A 92 13.77 7.65 -3.28
CA ASP A 92 13.94 6.28 -2.78
C ASP A 92 12.82 5.84 -1.82
N THR A 93 12.03 6.80 -1.35
CA THR A 93 11.03 6.62 -0.30
C THR A 93 9.64 6.94 -0.83
N VAL A 94 8.78 5.93 -0.82
CA VAL A 94 7.36 6.05 -1.13
C VAL A 94 6.55 5.90 0.16
N ALA A 95 5.66 6.85 0.43
CA ALA A 95 4.81 6.84 1.61
C ALA A 95 3.33 6.75 1.24
N GLN A 96 2.63 5.76 1.79
CA GLN A 96 1.18 5.77 1.77
C GLN A 96 0.67 6.79 2.79
N LEU A 97 -0.16 7.73 2.36
CA LEU A 97 -0.86 8.66 3.24
C LEU A 97 -2.32 8.23 3.36
N ARG A 98 -2.67 7.56 4.46
CA ARG A 98 -4.07 7.25 4.75
C ARG A 98 -4.74 8.45 5.43
N ILE A 99 -5.01 9.50 4.65
CA ILE A 99 -5.51 10.82 5.10
C ILE A 99 -6.89 11.15 4.49
N GLU A 100 -7.58 10.14 3.97
CA GLU A 100 -8.88 10.28 3.33
C GLU A 100 -10.02 10.40 4.35
N GLU A 101 -11.15 10.96 3.91
CA GLU A 101 -12.30 11.22 4.76
C GLU A 101 -12.92 9.96 5.37
N ASP A 102 -13.02 8.88 4.59
CA ASP A 102 -13.50 7.58 5.06
C ASP A 102 -12.60 7.03 6.18
N TRP A 103 -11.29 7.19 6.03
CA TRP A 103 -10.32 6.71 7.01
C TRP A 103 -10.38 7.47 8.33
N PHE A 104 -10.48 8.81 8.28
CA PHE A 104 -10.64 9.62 9.49
C PHE A 104 -11.89 9.22 10.27
N ASN A 105 -13.02 9.04 9.57
CA ASN A 105 -14.27 8.62 10.18
C ASN A 105 -14.13 7.21 10.79
N TYR A 106 -13.52 6.27 10.08
CA TYR A 106 -13.24 4.93 10.60
C TYR A 106 -12.37 4.96 11.86
N CYS A 107 -11.30 5.78 11.88
CA CYS A 107 -10.43 5.92 13.04
C CYS A 107 -11.17 6.47 14.25
N LYS A 108 -11.96 7.54 14.05
CA LYS A 108 -12.68 8.23 15.12
C LYS A 108 -13.81 7.39 15.70
N GLN A 109 -14.54 6.67 14.85
CA GLN A 109 -15.76 5.96 15.26
C GLN A 109 -15.47 4.52 15.73
N HIS A 110 -14.41 3.88 15.21
CA HIS A 110 -14.12 2.47 15.47
C HIS A 110 -12.78 2.24 16.16
N LEU A 111 -11.66 2.68 15.58
CA LEU A 111 -10.36 2.33 16.15
C LEU A 111 -10.16 2.95 17.53
N ALA A 112 -10.46 4.24 17.69
CA ALA A 112 -10.33 4.94 18.95
C ALA A 112 -11.27 4.42 20.06
N THR A 113 -12.30 3.66 19.71
CA THR A 113 -13.28 3.10 20.67
C THR A 113 -13.01 1.63 21.00
N VAL A 114 -12.36 0.88 20.12
CA VAL A 114 -12.19 -0.58 20.23
C VAL A 114 -10.75 -0.98 20.56
N VAL A 115 -9.75 -0.21 20.12
CA VAL A 115 -8.34 -0.55 20.33
C VAL A 115 -7.86 0.03 21.65
N GLU A 116 -7.44 -0.84 22.57
CA GLU A 116 -6.91 -0.43 23.89
C GLU A 116 -5.42 -0.07 23.82
N GLU A 117 -4.67 -0.66 22.89
CA GLU A 117 -3.26 -0.33 22.71
C GLU A 117 -3.03 1.10 22.18
N LYS A 118 -1.93 1.71 22.64
CA LYS A 118 -1.54 3.06 22.21
C LYS A 118 -1.03 3.03 20.76
N GLU A 119 -1.81 3.61 19.85
CA GLU A 119 -1.50 3.73 18.43
C GLU A 119 -1.89 5.12 17.92
N ASP A 120 -1.18 5.61 16.90
CA ASP A 120 -1.59 6.83 16.20
C ASP A 120 -2.59 6.47 15.08
N PHE A 121 -3.88 6.47 15.43
CA PHE A 121 -4.94 6.03 14.52
C PHE A 121 -5.06 6.89 13.26
N TYR A 122 -5.01 8.21 13.44
CA TYR A 122 -5.08 9.18 12.36
C TYR A 122 -3.96 10.22 12.52
N LEU A 123 -3.18 10.38 11.46
CA LEU A 123 -2.13 11.37 11.35
C LEU A 123 -2.34 12.18 10.08
N GLU A 124 -2.10 13.49 10.16
CA GLU A 124 -1.99 14.34 8.99
C GLU A 124 -0.68 14.07 8.24
N ALA A 125 -0.63 14.49 6.96
CA ALA A 125 0.54 14.30 6.10
C ALA A 125 1.84 14.80 6.74
N HIS A 126 1.85 16.03 7.29
CA HIS A 126 3.03 16.61 7.92
C HIS A 126 3.54 15.78 9.11
N GLN A 127 2.65 15.14 9.87
CA GLN A 127 3.02 14.30 11.02
C GLN A 127 3.67 12.99 10.54
N ILE A 128 3.10 12.37 9.50
CA ILE A 128 3.66 11.17 8.88
C ILE A 128 5.06 11.48 8.34
N VAL A 129 5.20 12.58 7.59
CA VAL A 129 6.47 13.01 7.01
C VAL A 129 7.49 13.39 8.08
N GLN A 130 7.06 14.00 9.19
CA GLN A 130 7.95 14.28 10.31
C GLN A 130 8.53 12.98 10.90
N LYS A 131 7.72 11.92 11.03
CA LYS A 131 8.22 10.61 11.47
C LYS A 131 9.20 9.99 10.47
N ILE A 132 8.94 10.14 9.17
CA ILE A 132 9.86 9.73 8.11
C ILE A 132 11.21 10.43 8.31
N LYS A 133 11.21 11.77 8.41
CA LYS A 133 12.42 12.57 8.63
C LYS A 133 13.18 12.17 9.90
N ASN A 134 12.48 11.90 10.99
CA ASN A 134 13.08 11.48 12.26
C ASN A 134 13.76 10.11 12.17
N THR A 135 13.31 9.24 11.26
CA THR A 135 13.75 7.83 11.17
C THR A 135 14.72 7.58 10.02
N LEU A 136 14.50 8.29 8.91
CA LEU A 136 15.20 8.18 7.64
C LEU A 136 15.72 9.57 7.26
N PRO A 137 16.72 10.11 7.99
CA PRO A 137 17.24 11.45 7.71
C PRO A 137 17.90 11.56 6.32
N ASP A 138 18.16 10.43 5.67
CA ASP A 138 18.73 10.30 4.34
C ASP A 138 17.69 10.08 3.23
N ALA A 139 16.38 10.08 3.52
CA ALA A 139 15.29 9.91 2.54
C ALA A 139 15.15 11.07 1.51
N GLY A 140 16.12 11.98 1.48
CA GLY A 140 16.14 13.15 0.60
C GLY A 140 15.19 14.27 1.05
N SER A 141 15.14 15.33 0.25
CA SER A 141 14.25 16.49 0.48
C SER A 141 12.87 16.32 -0.14
N THR A 142 12.62 15.21 -0.83
CA THR A 142 11.40 14.96 -1.60
C THR A 142 11.01 13.50 -1.47
N ILE A 143 9.75 13.23 -1.14
CA ILE A 143 9.19 11.87 -1.12
C ILE A 143 7.99 11.78 -2.05
N PHE A 144 7.75 10.59 -2.59
CA PHE A 144 6.56 10.30 -3.39
C PHE A 144 5.48 9.75 -2.48
N VAL A 145 4.27 10.29 -2.59
CA VAL A 145 3.15 9.92 -1.72
C VAL A 145 2.04 9.27 -2.51
N VAL A 146 1.41 8.25 -1.91
CA VAL A 146 0.28 7.53 -2.50
C VAL A 146 -0.92 7.57 -1.57
N CYS A 147 -2.08 7.89 -2.13
CA CYS A 147 -3.37 7.92 -1.43
C CYS A 147 -4.49 7.95 -2.48
N ASP A 148 -5.74 7.76 -2.06
CA ASP A 148 -6.86 8.09 -2.93
C ASP A 148 -7.06 9.61 -2.98
N GLU A 149 -6.39 10.27 -3.93
CA GLU A 149 -6.35 11.74 -4.05
C GLU A 149 -7.73 12.38 -4.21
N ARG A 150 -8.77 11.60 -4.57
CA ARG A 150 -10.14 12.10 -4.76
C ARG A 150 -10.89 12.34 -3.45
N TYR A 151 -10.42 11.76 -2.34
CA TYR A 151 -11.13 11.75 -1.05
C TYR A 151 -10.35 12.41 0.10
N ILE A 152 -9.32 13.20 -0.21
CA ILE A 152 -8.55 13.95 0.78
C ILE A 152 -9.31 15.20 1.28
N PHE A 153 -9.09 15.58 2.55
CA PHE A 153 -9.81 16.66 3.23
C PHE A 153 -9.54 18.08 2.74
N ALA A 154 -8.42 18.29 2.05
CA ALA A 154 -7.96 19.62 1.67
C ALA A 154 -7.33 19.57 0.28
N PRO A 155 -7.28 20.72 -0.44
CA PRO A 155 -6.55 20.79 -1.69
C PRO A 155 -5.09 20.35 -1.51
N LYS A 156 -4.56 19.56 -2.46
CA LYS A 156 -3.18 19.04 -2.39
C LYS A 156 -2.12 20.12 -2.15
N TRP A 157 -2.28 21.30 -2.76
CA TRP A 157 -1.33 22.41 -2.59
C TRP A 157 -1.23 22.89 -1.14
N GLU A 158 -2.34 22.86 -0.39
CA GLU A 158 -2.39 23.26 1.02
C GLU A 158 -1.68 22.22 1.88
N ILE A 159 -1.95 20.93 1.64
CA ILE A 159 -1.29 19.81 2.31
C ILE A 159 0.23 19.84 2.02
N ALA A 160 0.60 20.10 0.77
CA ALA A 160 2.00 20.20 0.34
C ALA A 160 2.72 21.36 1.02
N SER A 161 2.10 22.55 1.05
CA SER A 161 2.67 23.74 1.70
C SER A 161 2.87 23.48 3.18
N LYS A 162 1.82 23.05 3.90
CA LYS A 162 1.89 22.76 5.33
C LYS A 162 2.96 21.71 5.65
N THR A 163 3.00 20.63 4.87
CA THR A 163 4.01 19.58 5.05
C THR A 163 5.43 20.12 4.86
N TYR A 164 5.67 20.93 3.82
CA TYR A 164 6.98 21.52 3.58
C TYR A 164 7.36 22.54 4.66
N ASP A 165 6.44 23.41 5.07
CA ASP A 165 6.70 24.45 6.07
C ASP A 165 7.06 23.84 7.44
N GLU A 166 6.42 22.73 7.81
CA GLU A 166 6.65 22.08 9.10
C GLU A 166 7.84 21.11 9.09
N THR A 167 8.11 20.43 7.97
CA THR A 167 9.11 19.35 7.92
C THR A 167 10.34 19.67 7.07
N GLY A 168 10.25 20.65 6.18
CA GLY A 168 11.26 20.92 5.14
C GLY A 168 11.31 19.86 4.03
N VAL A 169 10.37 18.91 3.99
CA VAL A 169 10.31 17.83 3.00
C VAL A 169 9.16 18.10 2.03
N LYS A 170 9.46 18.00 0.73
CA LYS A 170 8.47 18.10 -0.34
C LYS A 170 7.77 16.76 -0.52
N ILE A 171 6.46 16.80 -0.76
CA ILE A 171 5.67 15.63 -1.13
C ILE A 171 5.13 15.81 -2.54
N ILE A 172 5.13 14.71 -3.30
CA ILE A 172 4.70 14.69 -4.70
C ILE A 172 3.73 13.52 -4.89
N TRP A 173 2.59 13.81 -5.49
CA TRP A 173 1.56 12.84 -5.83
C TRP A 173 1.69 12.38 -7.27
N LYS A 174 1.01 11.27 -7.59
CA LYS A 174 0.92 10.74 -8.95
C LYS A 174 0.43 11.79 -9.94
N SER A 175 -0.63 12.53 -9.61
CA SER A 175 -1.20 13.54 -10.51
C SER A 175 -0.33 14.80 -10.69
N ASP A 176 0.76 14.97 -9.93
CA ASP A 176 1.74 16.03 -10.18
C ASP A 176 2.75 15.64 -11.28
N LEU A 177 2.81 14.35 -11.63
CA LEU A 177 3.79 13.79 -12.58
C LEU A 177 3.24 13.56 -13.98
N ILE A 178 1.92 13.70 -14.15
CA ILE A 178 1.21 13.44 -15.41
C ILE A 178 0.24 14.59 -15.70
N SER A 179 -0.23 14.67 -16.93
CA SER A 179 -1.21 15.69 -17.29
C SER A 179 -2.56 15.44 -16.60
N HIS A 180 -3.36 16.49 -16.40
CA HIS A 180 -4.72 16.35 -15.88
C HIS A 180 -5.59 15.45 -16.76
N GLU A 181 -5.46 15.54 -18.09
CA GLU A 181 -6.18 14.69 -19.04
C GLU A 181 -5.81 13.21 -18.85
N ASP A 182 -4.52 12.90 -18.71
CA ASP A 182 -4.06 11.54 -18.48
C ASP A 182 -4.55 11.00 -17.14
N TYR A 183 -4.56 11.83 -16.09
CA TYR A 183 -5.04 11.44 -14.77
C TYR A 183 -6.55 11.16 -14.76
N ASP A 184 -7.33 12.03 -15.40
CA ASP A 184 -8.79 11.88 -15.50
C ASP A 184 -9.20 10.68 -16.36
N ALA A 185 -8.36 10.28 -17.31
CA ALA A 185 -8.56 9.08 -18.12
C ALA A 185 -8.32 7.76 -17.36
N LEU A 186 -7.69 7.79 -16.18
CA LEU A 186 -7.48 6.60 -15.37
C LEU A 186 -8.77 6.18 -14.65
N SER A 187 -9.13 4.90 -14.79
CA SER A 187 -10.11 4.30 -13.87
C SER A 187 -9.56 4.30 -12.43
N PRO A 188 -10.42 4.32 -11.39
CA PRO A 188 -9.97 4.25 -10.00
C PRO A 188 -9.06 3.04 -9.72
N LEU A 189 -9.37 1.90 -10.34
CA LEU A 189 -8.54 0.70 -10.22
C LEU A 189 -7.15 0.87 -10.84
N GLU A 190 -7.04 1.49 -12.02
CA GLU A 190 -5.73 1.74 -12.64
C GLU A 190 -4.92 2.74 -11.84
N ALA A 191 -5.55 3.80 -11.33
CA ALA A 191 -4.89 4.78 -10.47
C ALA A 191 -4.32 4.12 -9.20
N SER A 192 -5.10 3.24 -8.56
CA SER A 192 -4.67 2.48 -7.38
C SER A 192 -3.58 1.44 -7.69
N LEU A 193 -3.66 0.76 -8.84
CA LEU A 193 -2.63 -0.19 -9.27
C LEU A 193 -1.30 0.49 -9.61
N ILE A 194 -1.33 1.71 -10.17
CA ILE A 194 -0.11 2.50 -10.38
C ILE A 194 0.56 2.78 -9.04
N ASP A 195 -0.20 3.29 -8.06
CA ASP A 195 0.33 3.59 -6.73
C ASP A 195 0.92 2.35 -6.06
N PHE A 196 0.21 1.22 -6.15
CA PHE A 196 0.67 -0.06 -5.62
C PHE A 196 1.98 -0.51 -6.27
N GLU A 197 2.05 -0.47 -7.61
CA GLU A 197 3.25 -0.92 -8.34
C GLU A 197 4.45 0.00 -8.15
N VAL A 198 4.25 1.32 -8.09
CA VAL A 198 5.33 2.28 -7.78
C VAL A 198 5.83 2.01 -6.35
N SER A 199 4.93 1.85 -5.39
CA SER A 199 5.29 1.54 -4.01
C SER A 199 6.05 0.21 -3.88
N ALA A 200 5.72 -0.78 -4.71
CA ALA A 200 6.36 -2.10 -4.70
C ALA A 200 7.79 -2.07 -5.25
N LEU A 201 8.09 -1.10 -6.13
CA LEU A 201 9.42 -0.90 -6.71
C LEU A 201 10.33 -0.02 -5.84
N ALA A 202 9.76 0.76 -4.93
CA ALA A 202 10.52 1.67 -4.09
C ALA A 202 11.52 0.94 -3.19
N PRO A 203 12.75 1.46 -3.01
CA PRO A 203 13.68 0.96 -2.00
C PRO A 203 13.06 0.95 -0.60
N ARG A 204 12.40 2.06 -0.22
CA ARG A 204 11.77 2.24 1.09
C ARG A 204 10.29 2.50 0.92
N PHE A 205 9.47 1.76 1.66
CA PHE A 205 8.03 1.98 1.74
C PHE A 205 7.63 2.30 3.18
N VAL A 206 6.79 3.31 3.34
CA VAL A 206 6.21 3.72 4.63
C VAL A 206 4.68 3.66 4.53
N GLY A 207 4.01 2.92 5.40
CA GLY A 207 2.56 2.75 5.33
C GLY A 207 1.87 2.65 6.68
N ASN A 208 0.57 2.40 6.66
CA ASN A 208 -0.23 2.17 7.87
C ASN A 208 -0.42 0.66 8.09
N SER A 209 -0.09 0.13 9.27
CA SER A 209 -0.26 -1.31 9.52
C SER A 209 -1.72 -1.79 9.51
N ARG A 210 -2.68 -0.89 9.71
CA ARG A 210 -4.11 -1.17 9.63
C ARG A 210 -4.64 -1.07 8.19
N SER A 211 -3.85 -0.58 7.23
CA SER A 211 -4.25 -0.52 5.83
C SER A 211 -4.01 -1.83 5.11
N THR A 212 -5.05 -2.39 4.52
CA THR A 212 -4.95 -3.57 3.63
C THR A 212 -4.00 -3.31 2.47
N PHE A 213 -3.99 -2.10 1.89
CA PHE A 213 -3.04 -1.71 0.84
C PHE A 213 -1.59 -1.91 1.27
N ALA A 214 -1.19 -1.37 2.42
CA ALA A 214 0.19 -1.48 2.92
C ALA A 214 0.57 -2.92 3.27
N ASN A 215 -0.36 -3.69 3.85
CA ASN A 215 -0.15 -5.08 4.22
C ASN A 215 0.06 -5.96 2.98
N LEU A 216 -0.85 -5.84 2.00
CA LEU A 216 -0.74 -6.56 0.74
C LEU A 216 0.50 -6.15 -0.05
N LEU A 217 0.88 -4.87 -0.02
CA LEU A 217 2.11 -4.40 -0.66
C LEU A 217 3.36 -5.05 -0.06
N CYS A 218 3.46 -5.08 1.27
CA CYS A 218 4.60 -5.69 1.94
C CYS A 218 4.71 -7.19 1.61
N PHE A 219 3.56 -7.87 1.58
CA PHE A 219 3.52 -9.28 1.21
C PHE A 219 3.85 -9.52 -0.27
N GLU A 220 3.37 -8.67 -1.17
CA GLU A 220 3.69 -8.71 -2.60
C GLU A 220 5.19 -8.53 -2.85
N ARG A 221 5.84 -7.58 -2.16
CA ARG A 221 7.30 -7.36 -2.25
C ARG A 221 8.07 -8.65 -1.91
N PHE A 222 7.63 -9.36 -0.87
CA PHE A 222 8.15 -10.69 -0.54
C PHE A 222 7.83 -11.71 -1.64
N ALA A 223 6.58 -11.85 -2.05
CA ALA A 223 6.11 -12.87 -2.99
C ALA A 223 6.81 -12.80 -4.36
N ARG A 224 7.18 -11.61 -4.83
CA ARG A 224 7.92 -11.41 -6.09
C ARG A 224 9.27 -12.09 -6.15
N SER A 225 9.96 -12.18 -5.02
CA SER A 225 11.35 -12.64 -4.95
C SER A 225 11.59 -13.77 -3.95
N PHE A 226 10.54 -14.17 -3.22
CA PHE A 226 10.58 -15.07 -2.07
C PHE A 226 11.61 -14.66 -1.00
N ARG A 227 11.91 -13.37 -0.95
CA ARG A 227 12.84 -12.75 -0.01
C ARG A 227 12.31 -11.38 0.37
N PRO A 228 12.56 -10.89 1.60
CA PRO A 228 12.29 -9.51 1.93
C PRO A 228 13.00 -8.59 0.93
N ALA A 229 12.23 -7.75 0.23
CA ALA A 229 12.74 -6.85 -0.79
C ALA A 229 12.56 -5.40 -0.34
N GLY A 230 13.68 -4.70 -0.15
CA GLY A 230 13.76 -3.34 0.40
C GLY A 230 13.20 -3.21 1.81
N ASP A 231 13.14 -1.97 2.30
CA ASP A 231 12.70 -1.69 3.67
C ASP A 231 11.22 -1.29 3.71
N CYS A 232 10.52 -1.79 4.72
CA CYS A 232 9.12 -1.45 5.02
C CYS A 232 9.03 -0.87 6.42
N TYR A 233 8.25 0.19 6.57
CA TYR A 233 8.01 0.87 7.83
C TYR A 233 6.54 1.18 8.05
N ILE A 234 6.16 1.33 9.32
CA ILE A 234 4.83 1.78 9.72
C ILE A 234 4.89 3.11 10.48
N TYR A 235 3.93 3.98 10.24
CA TYR A 235 3.86 5.30 10.91
C TYR A 235 2.87 5.37 12.07
N ASN A 236 1.97 4.39 12.20
CA ASN A 236 0.92 4.36 13.22
C ASN A 236 1.37 3.74 14.56
N ASN A 237 2.67 3.52 14.74
CA ASN A 237 3.25 3.35 16.09
C ASN A 237 3.21 4.70 16.82
N ALA A 238 2.91 4.71 18.12
CA ALA A 238 2.72 5.96 18.89
C ALA A 238 4.02 6.76 19.17
N GLU A 239 5.17 6.24 18.74
CA GLU A 239 6.48 6.86 18.87
C GLU A 239 6.70 7.97 17.81
N PRO A 240 7.61 8.93 18.06
CA PRO A 240 7.93 10.00 17.11
C PRO A 240 8.73 9.51 15.88
N THR A 241 9.06 8.22 15.84
CA THR A 241 9.76 7.54 14.75
C THR A 241 8.88 6.47 14.13
N LEU A 242 9.22 6.05 12.92
CA LEU A 242 8.62 4.91 12.26
C LEU A 242 8.98 3.61 13.00
N GLY A 243 8.07 2.64 12.97
CA GLY A 243 8.37 1.26 13.33
C GLY A 243 8.85 0.48 12.10
N ARG A 244 9.95 -0.28 12.21
CA ARG A 244 10.38 -1.15 11.11
C ARG A 244 9.47 -2.39 11.06
N ARG A 245 8.92 -2.68 9.89
CA ARG A 245 8.06 -3.84 9.66
C ARG A 245 8.90 -5.11 9.49
N THR A 246 8.57 -6.17 10.23
CA THR A 246 9.28 -7.46 10.23
C THR A 246 8.39 -8.66 9.88
N ASP A 247 7.07 -8.46 9.80
CA ASP A 247 6.03 -9.49 9.65
C ASP A 247 5.65 -9.79 8.18
N LEU A 248 6.38 -9.26 7.18
CA LEU A 248 6.03 -9.39 5.76
C LEU A 248 4.61 -8.91 5.40
N GLY A 249 3.97 -8.06 6.22
CA GLY A 249 2.61 -7.60 5.98
C GLY A 249 1.50 -8.51 6.53
N THR A 250 1.83 -9.49 7.37
CA THR A 250 0.89 -10.51 7.84
C THR A 250 0.12 -10.10 9.11
N ALA A 251 0.64 -9.16 9.90
CA ALA A 251 0.01 -8.58 11.08
C ALA A 251 -0.44 -7.13 10.83
N PHE A 252 -1.31 -6.63 11.72
CA PHE A 252 -1.88 -5.30 11.60
C PHE A 252 -1.76 -4.46 12.89
N VAL A 253 -1.50 -5.08 14.04
CA VAL A 253 -1.24 -4.35 15.30
C VAL A 253 0.22 -3.90 15.30
N PRO A 254 0.52 -2.60 15.49
CA PRO A 254 1.89 -2.07 15.40
C PRO A 254 2.94 -2.85 16.20
N LYS A 255 2.60 -3.27 17.43
CA LYS A 255 3.49 -4.05 18.30
C LYS A 255 3.93 -5.38 17.66
N ASP A 256 2.98 -6.08 17.03
CA ASP A 256 3.20 -7.38 16.41
C ASP A 256 3.93 -7.22 15.07
N VAL A 257 3.62 -6.14 14.34
CA VAL A 257 4.24 -5.78 13.06
C VAL A 257 5.72 -5.45 13.21
N CYS A 258 6.12 -4.87 14.35
CA CYS A 258 7.50 -4.47 14.65
C CYS A 258 8.24 -5.46 15.54
N ALA A 259 7.61 -6.56 15.96
CA ALA A 259 8.23 -7.53 16.84
C ALA A 259 9.46 -8.14 16.16
N ALA A 260 10.60 -8.12 16.85
CA ALA A 260 11.81 -8.78 16.36
C ALA A 260 11.56 -10.28 16.23
N GLN A 261 11.97 -10.86 15.09
CA GLN A 261 12.03 -12.31 14.90
C GLN A 261 13.26 -12.90 15.58
#